data_AF-A0A5N7Y5T5-F1
#
_entry.id   AF-A0A5N7Y5T5-F1
#
_cell.length_a   1.000
_cell.length_b   1.000
_cell.length_c   1.000
_cell.angle_alpha   90.00
_cell.angle_beta   90.00
_cell.angle_gamma   90.00
#
_symmetry.space_group_name_H-M   'P 1'
#
loop_
_entity.id
_entity.type
_entity.pdbx_description
1 polymer ?
#
loop_
_entity_poly.entity_id
_entity_poly.type
_entity_poly.pdbx_seq_one_letter_code
_entity_poly.pdbx_strand_id
1 'polypeptide(L)' 'MERRGEFPRRFNLTPHCVVWDLAEVEAWIEERKRAPRINISKPDVYLTKTRPVRAG' A
#
# COMPACT_ATOMS: atom_id res chain seq x y z
N MET A 1 -2.05 7.88 0.63
CA MET A 1 -2.07 7.72 -0.84
C MET A 1 -3.25 8.47 -1.43
N GLU A 2 -4.47 8.28 -0.92
CA GLU A 2 -5.61 9.18 -1.25
C GLU A 2 -5.33 10.66 -0.92
N ARG A 3 -4.62 10.93 0.20
CA ARG A 3 -4.21 12.28 0.60
C ARG A 3 -3.05 12.89 -0.22
N ARG A 4 -2.38 12.07 -1.05
CA ARG A 4 -1.24 12.47 -1.90
C ARG A 4 -1.64 12.64 -3.36
N GLY A 5 -2.90 12.39 -3.73
CA GLY A 5 -3.36 12.43 -5.12
C GLY A 5 -2.88 11.25 -5.98
N GLU A 6 -2.13 10.31 -5.41
CA GLU A 6 -1.63 9.11 -6.09
C GLU A 6 -2.65 7.96 -6.11
N PHE A 7 -3.94 8.20 -5.87
CA PHE A 7 -4.94 7.12 -5.84
C PHE A 7 -6.07 7.41 -6.83
N PRO A 8 -6.50 6.42 -7.64
CA PRO A 8 -7.57 6.56 -8.62
C PRO A 8 -8.84 7.18 -8.03
N ARG A 9 -9.55 7.97 -8.84
CA ARG A 9 -10.73 8.69 -8.38
C ARG A 9 -11.86 7.69 -8.12
N ARG A 10 -12.28 7.58 -6.86
CA ARG A 10 -13.40 6.70 -6.47
C ARG A 10 -14.76 7.36 -6.73
N PHE A 11 -15.73 6.57 -7.17
CA PHE A 11 -17.13 6.98 -7.25
C PHE A 11 -18.04 5.92 -6.66
N ASN A 12 -19.16 6.35 -6.08
CA ASN A 12 -20.07 5.45 -5.39
C ASN A 12 -21.18 5.05 -6.36
N LEU A 13 -21.22 3.78 -6.76
CA LEU A 13 -22.33 3.22 -7.53
C LEU A 13 -23.57 3.07 -6.64
N THR A 14 -23.34 2.68 -5.38
CA THR A 14 -24.35 2.57 -4.31
C THR A 14 -23.71 2.93 -2.96
N PRO A 15 -24.47 3.09 -1.86
CA PRO A 15 -23.91 3.43 -0.55
C PRO A 15 -22.81 2.47 -0.04
N HIS A 16 -22.79 1.23 -0.54
CA HIS A 16 -21.82 0.20 -0.17
C HIS A 16 -20.91 -0.22 -1.33
N CYS A 17 -21.13 0.29 -2.55
CA CYS A 17 -20.35 -0.08 -3.72
C CYS A 17 -19.55 1.12 -4.21
N VAL A 18 -18.28 1.14 -3.81
CA VAL A 18 -17.29 2.10 -4.29
C VAL A 18 -16.57 1.44 -5.46
N VAL A 19 -16.55 2.15 -6.59
CA VAL A 19 -15.95 1.67 -7.84
C VAL A 19 -14.82 2.63 -8.23
N TRP A 20 -13.84 2.06 -8.93
CA TRP A 20 -12.72 2.77 -9.54
C TRP A 20 -12.72 2.52 -11.04
N ASP A 21 -12.22 3.50 -11.79
CA ASP A 21 -11.95 3.30 -13.21
C ASP A 21 -10.82 2.28 -13.39
N LEU A 22 -11.05 1.29 -14.27
CA LEU A 22 -10.10 0.20 -14.48
C LEU A 22 -8.76 0.73 -15.03
N ALA A 23 -8.79 1.65 -16.00
CA ALA A 23 -7.60 2.16 -16.65
C ALA A 23 -6.75 3.01 -15.68
N GLU A 24 -7.39 3.81 -14.82
CA GLU A 24 -6.68 4.53 -13.75
C GLU A 24 -6.01 3.57 -12.75
N VAL A 25 -6.70 2.49 -12.34
CA VAL A 25 -6.15 1.50 -11.41
C VAL A 25 -4.99 0.73 -12.04
N GLU A 26 -5.11 0.34 -13.31
CA GLU A 26 -4.05 -0.37 -14.03
C GLU A 26 -2.80 0.49 -14.20
N ALA A 27 -2.95 1.74 -14.66
CA ALA A 27 -1.84 2.68 -14.79
C ALA A 27 -1.13 2.92 -13.44
N TRP A 28 -1.90 3.04 -12.36
CA TRP A 28 -1.38 3.18 -11.01
C TRP A 28 -0.60 1.95 -10.52
N ILE A 29 -1.11 0.74 -10.78
CA ILE A 29 -0.41 -0.51 -10.45
C ILE A 29 0.91 -0.60 -11.21
N GLU A 30 0.90 -0.28 -12.51
CA GLU A 30 2.11 -0.33 -13.35
C GLU A 30 3.17 0.69 -12.91
N GLU A 31 2.77 1.92 -12.58
CA GLU A 31 3.68 2.92 -12.02
C GLU A 31 4.33 2.43 -10.73
N ARG A 32 3.58 1.71 -9.88
CA ARG A 32 4.10 1.16 -8.63
C ARG A 32 4.89 -0.12 -8.74
N LYS A 33 4.63 -0.94 -9.76
CA LYS A 33 5.53 -2.05 -10.10
C LYS A 33 6.87 -1.52 -10.58
N ARG A 34 6.88 -0.38 -11.28
CA ARG A 34 8.09 0.27 -11.78
C ARG A 34 8.85 1.00 -10.67
N ALA A 35 8.16 1.53 -9.67
CA ALA A 35 8.80 2.04 -8.47
C ALA A 35 9.55 0.89 -7.77
N PRO A 36 10.86 1.04 -7.50
CA PRO A 36 11.61 0.00 -6.81
C PRO A 36 10.94 -0.23 -5.45
N ARG A 37 10.47 -1.45 -5.23
CA ARG A 37 10.11 -1.90 -3.89
C ARG A 37 11.37 -1.75 -3.07
N ILE A 38 11.39 -0.74 -2.21
CA ILE A 38 12.42 -0.65 -1.18
C ILE A 38 12.25 -1.94 -0.41
N ASN A 39 13.20 -2.86 -0.58
CA ASN A 39 13.34 -4.01 0.28
C ASN A 39 13.66 -3.43 1.64
N ILE A 40 12.62 -3.07 2.38
CA ILE A 40 12.75 -2.69 3.77
C ILE A 40 13.31 -3.94 4.41
N SER A 41 14.59 -3.89 4.80
CA SER A 41 15.21 -4.96 5.56
C SER A 41 14.22 -5.36 6.64
N LYS A 42 13.92 -6.65 6.75
CA LYS A 42 12.94 -7.14 7.72
C LYS A 42 13.27 -6.48 9.07
N PRO A 43 12.29 -5.83 9.72
CA PRO A 43 12.56 -5.12 10.96
C PRO A 43 13.20 -6.11 11.92
N ASP A 44 14.33 -5.72 12.49
CA ASP A 44 15.07 -6.55 13.43
C ASP A 44 14.14 -6.92 14.60
N VAL A 45 13.79 -8.20 14.68
CA VAL A 45 12.82 -8.74 15.62
C VAL A 45 13.28 -8.60 17.07
N TYR A 46 14.60 -8.50 17.28
CA TYR A 46 15.20 -8.28 18.60
C TYR A 46 15.00 -6.85 19.09
N LEU A 47 14.77 -5.88 18.18
CA LEU A 47 14.53 -4.47 18.51
C LEU A 47 13.04 -4.13 18.68
N THR A 48 12.14 -5.11 18.56
CA THR A 48 10.70 -4.84 18.63
C THR A 48 10.25 -4.51 20.05
N LYS A 49 9.72 -3.30 20.26
CA LYS A 49 9.21 -2.82 21.56
C LYS A 49 8.06 -3.68 22.12
N THR A 50 7.20 -4.18 21.24
CA THR A 50 5.95 -4.84 21.66
C THR A 50 6.16 -6.30 22.06
N ARG A 51 7.08 -7.03 21.40
CA ARG A 51 7.34 -8.44 21.69
C ARG A 51 8.77 -8.85 21.29
N PRO A 52 9.80 -8.48 22.07
CA PRO A 52 11.18 -8.81 21.75
C PRO A 52 11.42 -10.32 21.84
N VAL A 53 12.13 -10.88 20.86
CA VAL A 53 12.62 -12.27 20.91
C VAL A 53 13.81 -12.31 21.87
N ARG A 54 13.82 -13.26 22.82
CA ARG A 54 14.98 -13.44 23.71
C ARG A 54 16.14 -14.01 22.89
N ALA A 55 17.27 -13.30 22.87
CA ALA A 55 18.53 -13.89 22.43
C ALA A 55 18.88 -15.00 23.44
N GLY A 56 19.04 -16.22 22.95
CA GLY A 56 19.46 -17.38 23.73
C GLY A 56 20.95 -17.39 23.97
#